data_AF-F9EKQ2-F1
#
_entry.id   AF-F9EKQ2-F1
#
_cell.length_a   1.000
_cell.length_b   1.000
_cell.length_c   1.000
_cell.angle_alpha   90.00
_cell.angle_beta   90.00
_cell.angle_gamma   90.00
#
_symmetry.space_group_name_H-M   'P 1'
#
loop_
_entity.id
_entity.type
_entity.pdbx_description
1 polymer ?
#
loop_
_entity_poly.entity_id
_entity_poly.type
_entity_poly.pdbx_seq_one_letter_code
_entity_poly.pdbx_strand_id
1 'polypeptide(L)' 'MKVGIIGAGTMGAGIAQAFAQTEGFTVVLCDINNEFAANGKKK' A
#
# COMPACT_ATOMS: atom_id res chain seq x y z
N MET A 1 -14.00 4.73 2.14
CA MET A 1 -13.95 3.28 1.81
C MET A 1 -12.55 2.74 2.12
N LYS A 2 -12.41 1.46 2.49
CA LYS A 2 -11.09 0.84 2.78
C LYS A 2 -10.61 0.04 1.56
N VAL A 3 -9.36 0.25 1.15
CA VAL A 3 -8.72 -0.45 0.03
C VAL A 3 -7.56 -1.27 0.57
N GLY A 4 -7.61 -2.59 0.37
CA GLY A 4 -6.54 -3.50 0.75
C GLY A 4 -5.67 -3.84 -0.45
N ILE A 5 -4.35 -3.71 -0.29
CA ILE A 5 -3.36 -4.03 -1.32
C ILE A 5 -2.48 -5.14 -0.78
N ILE A 6 -2.46 -6.26 -1.50
CA ILE A 6 -1.68 -7.45 -1.15
C ILE A 6 -0.45 -7.48 -2.06
N GLY A 7 0.73 -7.33 -1.46
CA GLY A 7 2.00 -7.15 -2.12
C GLY A 7 2.48 -5.70 -2.03
N ALA A 8 3.65 -5.49 -1.44
CA ALA A 8 4.33 -4.21 -1.23
C ALA A 8 5.57 -4.05 -2.13
N GLY A 9 5.64 -4.85 -3.21
CA GLY A 9 6.58 -4.64 -4.31
C GLY A 9 6.30 -3.35 -5.09
N THR A 10 7.06 -3.09 -6.16
CA THR A 10 7.02 -1.82 -6.90
C THR A 10 5.62 -1.43 -7.38
N MET A 11 4.86 -2.36 -7.93
CA MET A 11 3.48 -2.09 -8.38
C MET A 11 2.53 -1.83 -7.22
N GLY A 12 2.60 -2.64 -6.16
CA GLY A 12 1.72 -2.53 -5.00
C GLY A 12 1.93 -1.24 -4.21
N ALA A 13 3.19 -0.81 -4.05
CA ALA A 13 3.52 0.49 -3.48
C ALA A 13 2.94 1.65 -4.30
N GLY A 14 3.09 1.61 -5.63
CA GLY A 14 2.55 2.64 -6.52
C GLY A 14 1.01 2.73 -6.47
N ILE A 15 0.33 1.58 -6.47
CA ILE A 15 -1.14 1.53 -6.32
C ILE A 15 -1.54 2.10 -4.95
N ALA A 16 -0.81 1.74 -3.88
CA ALA A 16 -1.09 2.23 -2.53
C ALA A 16 -0.96 3.74 -2.43
N GLN A 17 0.06 4.29 -3.06
CA GLN A 17 0.30 5.73 -3.10
C GLN A 17 -0.79 6.47 -3.88
N ALA A 18 -1.20 5.95 -5.04
CA ALA A 18 -2.28 6.54 -5.83
C ALA A 18 -3.62 6.60 -5.07
N PHE A 19 -3.99 5.50 -4.41
CA PHE A 19 -5.20 5.48 -3.58
C PHE A 19 -5.06 6.30 -2.30
N ALA A 20 -3.87 6.38 -1.71
CA ALA A 20 -3.62 7.18 -0.51
C ALA A 20 -3.66 8.69 -0.78
N GLN A 21 -3.36 9.12 -2.01
CA GLN A 21 -3.50 10.51 -2.46
C GLN A 21 -4.96 10.91 -2.74
N THR A 22 -5.87 9.94 -2.89
CA THR A 22 -7.28 10.22 -3.16
C THR A 22 -8.04 10.37 -1.85
N GLU A 23 -8.76 11.49 -1.69
CA GLU A 23 -9.57 11.72 -0.50
C GLU A 23 -10.68 10.67 -0.34
N GLY A 24 -10.96 10.28 0.91
CA GLY A 24 -12.03 9.32 1.24
C GLY A 24 -11.63 7.83 1.15
N PHE A 25 -10.37 7.53 0.79
CA PHE A 25 -9.82 6.17 0.81
C PHE A 25 -8.86 5.95 1.96
N THR A 26 -9.04 4.83 2.66
CA THR A 26 -8.09 4.35 3.67
C THR A 26 -7.38 3.13 3.10
N VAL A 27 -6.07 3.25 2.86
CA VAL A 27 -5.27 2.19 2.23
C VAL A 27 -4.60 1.32 3.29
N VAL A 28 -4.73 0.01 3.13
CA VAL A 28 -4.05 -1.01 3.94
C VAL A 28 -3.11 -1.79 3.02
N LEU A 29 -1.81 -1.65 3.23
CA LEU A 29 -0.77 -2.38 2.49
C LEU A 29 -0.30 -3.57 3.32
N CYS A 30 -0.37 -4.77 2.74
CA CYS A 30 0.02 -6.02 3.37
C CYS A 30 1.00 -6.78 2.48
N ASP A 31 2.00 -7.43 3.06
CA ASP A 31 2.93 -8.31 2.36
C ASP A 31 3.28 -9.49 3.28
N ILE A 32 3.98 -10.50 2.76
CA ILE A 32 4.31 -11.73 3.49
C ILE A 32 5.08 -11.47 4.79
N ASN A 33 5.91 -10.41 4.83
CA ASN A 33 6.55 -9.91 6.03
C ASN A 33 6.26 -8.43 6.25
N ASN A 34 6.16 -8.03 7.52
CA ASN A 34 5.96 -6.63 7.91
C ASN A 34 7.07 -5.70 7.39
N GLU A 35 8.29 -6.20 7.24
CA GLU A 35 9.41 -5.44 6.67
C GLU A 35 9.16 -5.03 5.21
N PHE A 36 8.60 -5.93 4.40
CA PHE A 36 8.27 -5.63 3.01
C PHE A 36 7.11 -4.62 2.93
N ALA A 37 6.07 -4.78 3.75
CA ALA A 37 4.99 -3.81 3.85
C ALA A 37 5.48 -2.41 4.28
N ALA A 38 6.38 -2.36 5.26
CA ALA A 38 6.98 -1.11 5.74
C ALA A 38 7.87 -0.46 4.67
N ASN A 39 8.64 -1.25 3.92
CA ASN A 39 9.48 -0.76 2.83
C ASN A 39 8.65 -0.26 1.65
N GLY A 40 7.57 -0.96 1.26
CA GLY A 40 6.67 -0.51 0.21
C GLY A 40 5.90 0.76 0.58
N LYS A 41 5.63 0.99 1.88
CA LYS A 41 5.03 2.24 2.37
C LYS A 41 6.00 3.45 2.32
N LYS A 42 7.32 3.19 2.37
CA LYS A 42 8.35 4.25 2.34
C LYS A 42 8.76 4.67 0.93
N LYS A 43 8.39 3.89 -0.09
CA LYS A 43 8.60 4.22 -1.50
C LYS A 43 7.51 5.16 -2.00
#